data_AF-D0LEH1-F1
#
_entry.id   AF-D0LEH1-F1
#
_cell.length_a   1.000
_cell.length_b   1.000
_cell.length_c   1.000
_cell.angle_alpha   90.00
_cell.angle_beta   90.00
_cell.angle_gamma   90.00
#
_symmetry.space_group_name_H-M   'P 1'
#
loop_
_entity.id
_entity.type
_entity.pdbx_description
1 polymer ?
#
loop_
_entity_poly.entity_id
_entity_poly.type
_entity_poly.pdbx_seq_one_letter_code
_entity_poly.pdbx_strand_id
1 'polypeptide(L)' 'MSILDRLTAHIEATRPKCALCGRNAVVRITYTTRYSRGDTWGETWCCADHADEEVDYRSPRGMIREIKWL' A
#
# COMPACT_ATOMS: atom_id res chain seq x y z
N MET A 1 3.83 -18.77 -25.43
CA MET A 1 3.81 -18.04 -24.15
C MET A 1 4.95 -18.58 -23.31
N SER A 2 5.91 -17.73 -22.92
CA SER A 2 7.09 -18.16 -22.18
C SER A 2 6.75 -18.43 -20.70
N ILE A 3 7.64 -19.12 -19.99
CA ILE A 3 7.49 -19.33 -18.54
C ILE A 3 7.54 -18.02 -17.76
N LEU A 4 8.32 -17.04 -18.25
CA LEU A 4 8.39 -15.69 -17.71
C LEU A 4 7.04 -14.98 -17.84
N ASP A 5 6.40 -15.04 -19.02
CA ASP A 5 5.09 -14.41 -19.23
C ASP A 5 4.02 -14.95 -18.27
N ARG A 6 4.06 -16.26 -18.01
CA ARG A 6 3.14 -16.91 -17.07
C ARG A 6 3.38 -16.50 -15.62
N LEU A 7 4.66 -16.37 -15.22
CA LEU A 7 5.03 -15.91 -13.90
C LEU A 7 4.62 -14.45 -13.69
N THR A 8 4.90 -13.57 -14.66
CA THR A 8 4.49 -12.16 -14.63
C THR A 8 2.98 -12.03 -14.53
N ALA A 9 2.21 -12.78 -15.31
CA ALA A 9 0.75 -12.78 -15.23
C ALA A 9 0.25 -13.22 -13.84
N HIS A 10 0.91 -14.18 -13.21
CA HIS A 10 0.54 -14.64 -11.86
C HIS A 10 0.86 -13.58 -10.78
N ILE A 11 2.00 -12.89 -10.89
CA ILE A 11 2.37 -11.79 -9.99
C ILE A 11 1.37 -10.64 -10.13
N GLU A 12 1.04 -10.23 -11.35
CA GLU A 12 0.07 -9.16 -11.60
C GLU A 12 -1.34 -9.52 -11.12
N ALA A 13 -1.73 -10.80 -11.20
CA ALA A 13 -3.03 -11.28 -10.72
C ALA A 13 -3.13 -11.30 -9.19
N THR A 14 -2.01 -11.50 -8.49
CA THR A 14 -1.96 -11.57 -7.01
C THR A 14 -1.64 -10.22 -6.37
N ARG A 15 -1.32 -9.19 -7.17
CA ARG A 15 -1.07 -7.84 -6.65
C ARG A 15 -2.28 -7.31 -5.85
N PRO A 16 -2.05 -6.77 -4.65
CA PRO A 16 -3.07 -6.05 -3.90
C PRO A 16 -3.66 -4.92 -4.73
N LYS A 17 -4.90 -4.55 -4.44
CA LYS A 17 -5.55 -3.40 -5.09
C LYS A 17 -5.35 -2.14 -4.26
N CYS A 18 -5.22 -1.02 -4.95
CA CYS A 18 -5.19 0.29 -4.34
C CYS A 18 -6.51 0.52 -3.59
N ALA A 19 -6.40 0.87 -2.30
CA ALA A 19 -7.57 1.11 -1.44
C ALA A 19 -8.49 2.23 -1.94
N LEU A 20 -7.97 3.17 -2.75
CA LEU A 20 -8.70 4.35 -3.22
C LEU A 20 -9.36 4.16 -4.59
N CYS A 21 -8.71 3.46 -5.52
CA CYS A 21 -9.18 3.38 -6.91
C CYS A 21 -9.27 1.96 -7.50
N GLY A 22 -8.88 0.93 -6.76
CA GLY A 22 -8.97 -0.47 -7.21
C GLY A 22 -7.97 -0.90 -8.30
N ARG A 23 -7.10 0.00 -8.79
CA ARG A 23 -5.96 -0.36 -9.66
C ARG A 23 -4.94 -1.22 -8.91
N ASN A 24 -4.04 -1.89 -9.62
CA ASN A 24 -2.96 -2.65 -8.97
C ASN A 24 -2.13 -1.71 -8.08
N ALA A 25 -1.95 -2.09 -6.83
CA ALA A 25 -1.07 -1.38 -5.92
C ALA A 25 0.39 -1.67 -6.28
N VAL A 26 1.21 -0.64 -6.13
CA VAL A 26 2.67 -0.72 -6.32
C VAL A 26 3.42 -0.20 -5.11
N VAL A 27 2.71 0.29 -4.10
CA VAL A 27 3.25 0.76 -2.83
C VAL A 27 2.49 0.13 -1.67
N ARG A 28 3.23 -0.32 -0.66
CA ARG A 28 2.72 -0.64 0.68
C ARG A 28 3.20 0.42 1.66
N ILE A 29 2.28 1.02 2.40
CA ILE A 29 2.57 2.01 3.44
C ILE A 29 2.21 1.39 4.79
N THR A 30 3.18 1.33 5.70
CA THR A 30 2.98 0.88 7.08
C THR A 30 3.01 2.06 8.02
N TYR A 31 2.02 2.16 8.91
CA TYR A 31 1.83 3.31 9.79
C TYR A 31 1.35 2.88 11.18
N THR A 32 1.55 3.75 12.17
CA THR A 32 0.91 3.62 13.48
C THR A 32 -0.20 4.63 13.63
N THR A 33 -1.39 4.21 14.08
CA THR A 33 -2.51 5.12 14.38
C THR A 33 -2.62 5.32 15.88
N ARG A 34 -2.68 6.58 16.33
CA ARG A 34 -2.85 6.89 17.75
C ARG A 34 -4.34 6.87 18.11
N TYR A 35 -4.73 5.93 18.96
CA TYR A 35 -6.07 5.87 19.54
C TYR A 35 -6.03 6.28 21.02
N SER A 36 -7.20 6.59 21.59
CA SER A 36 -7.34 7.03 22.99
C SER A 36 -6.80 6.03 24.02
N ARG A 37 -6.58 4.76 23.64
CA ARG A 37 -6.06 3.68 24.50
C ARG A 37 -4.70 3.11 24.05
N GLY A 38 -4.02 3.74 23.09
CA GLY A 38 -2.70 3.32 22.63
C GLY A 38 -2.48 3.45 21.13
N ASP A 39 -1.26 3.17 20.68
CA ASP A 39 -0.88 3.18 19.27
C ASP A 39 -1.09 1.78 18.68
N THR A 40 -1.82 1.69 17.57
CA THR A 40 -2.01 0.44 16.83
C THR A 40 -1.30 0.47 15.49
N TRP A 41 -0.99 -0.70 14.96
CA TRP A 41 -0.33 -0.86 13.66
C TRP A 41 -1.36 -1.05 12.54
N GLY A 42 -1.08 -0.43 11.39
CA GLY A 42 -1.87 -0.58 10.18
C GLY A 42 -0.99 -0.59 8.94
N GLU A 43 -1.54 -1.16 7.87
CA GLU A 43 -0.95 -1.11 6.54
C GLU A 43 -2.02 -0.76 5.51
N THR A 44 -1.61 -0.05 4.46
CA THR A 44 -2.44 0.23 3.30
C THR A 44 -1.65 -0.01 2.02
N TRP A 45 -2.34 -0.40 0.96
CA TRP A 45 -1.77 -0.62 -0.36
C TRP A 45 -2.36 0.39 -1.34
N CYS A 46 -1.50 1.07 -2.09
CA CYS A 46 -1.87 2.13 -3.00
C CYS A 46 -1.14 2.03 -4.35
N CYS A 47 -1.76 2.59 -5.39
CA CYS A 47 -1.09 2.81 -6.67
C CYS A 47 -0.20 4.06 -6.56
N ALA A 48 0.76 4.23 -7.48
CA ALA A 48 1.69 5.36 -7.46
C ALA A 48 0.98 6.72 -7.38
N ASP A 49 -0.08 6.92 -8.18
CA ASP A 49 -0.83 8.19 -8.23
C ASP A 49 -1.48 8.60 -6.90
N HIS A 50 -1.80 7.63 -6.03
CA HIS A 50 -2.46 7.90 -4.75
C HIS A 50 -1.53 7.67 -3.55
N ALA A 51 -0.25 7.39 -3.80
CA ALA A 51 0.70 7.14 -2.72
C ALA A 51 0.92 8.41 -1.89
N ASP A 52 1.10 9.56 -2.56
CA ASP A 52 1.29 10.85 -1.90
C ASP A 52 0.06 11.24 -1.06
N GLU A 53 -1.14 11.04 -1.61
CA GLU A 53 -2.40 11.31 -0.90
C GLU A 53 -2.55 10.47 0.39
N GLU A 54 -2.22 9.17 0.35
CA GLU A 54 -2.23 8.34 1.55
C GLU A 54 -1.15 8.77 2.55
N VAL A 55 0.06 9.10 2.10
CA VAL A 55 1.11 9.59 3.00
C VAL A 55 0.67 10.87 3.72
N ASP A 56 0.12 11.82 2.97
CA ASP A 56 -0.37 13.10 3.49
C ASP A 56 -1.54 12.92 4.46
N TYR A 57 -2.46 12.00 4.15
CA TYR A 57 -3.59 11.70 5.03
C TYR A 57 -3.15 11.06 6.37
N ARG A 58 -2.14 10.20 6.33
CA ARG A 58 -1.67 9.42 7.49
C ARG A 58 -0.69 10.20 8.37
N SER A 59 0.14 11.05 7.78
CA SER A 59 1.14 11.88 8.48
C SER A 59 0.60 12.68 9.68
N PRO A 60 -0.59 13.33 9.63
CA PRO A 60 -1.15 14.03 10.78
C PRO A 60 -1.92 13.12 11.77
N ARG A 61 -2.29 11.89 11.38
CA ARG A 61 -3.10 10.95 12.19
C ARG A 61 -2.26 9.86 12.86
N GLY A 62 -0.97 9.80 12.55
CA GLY A 62 -0.08 8.71 12.89
C GLY A 62 1.36 8.97 12.47
N MET A 63 2.26 8.04 12.76
CA MET A 63 3.63 8.07 12.24
C MET A 63 3.74 7.06 11.10
N ILE A 64 4.12 7.52 9.91
CA ILE A 64 4.58 6.62 8.83
C ILE A 64 5.84 5.91 9.31
N ARG A 65 5.86 4.59 9.18
CA ARG A 65 6.98 3.75 9.60
C ARG A 65 7.81 3.26 8.43
N GLU A 66 7.14 2.84 7.36
CA GLU A 66 7.78 2.30 6.16
C GLU A 66 6.93 2.62 4.93
N ILE A 67 7.60 2.96 3.83
CA ILE A 67 7.02 3.00 2.48
C ILE A 67 7.84 2.04 1.62
N LYS A 68 7.19 1.02 1.07
CA LYS A 68 7.85 -0.03 0.27
C LYS A 68 7.22 -0.16 -1.11
N TRP A 69 8.04 -0.04 -2.16
CA TRP A 69 7.65 -0.33 -3.54
C TRP A 69 7.61 -1.85 -3.77
N LEU A 70 6.58 -2.33 -4.49
CA LEU A 70 6.26 -3.74 -4.73
C LEU A 70 6.83 -4.28 -6.05
#